data_AF-K1S790-F1
#
_entry.id   AF-K1S790-F1
#
_cell.length_a   1.000
_cell.length_b   1.000
_cell.length_c   1.000
_cell.angle_alpha   90.00
_cell.angle_beta   90.00
_cell.angle_gamma   90.00
#
_symmetry.space_group_name_H-M   'P 1'
#
loop_
_entity.id
_entity.type
_entity.pdbx_description
1 polymer ?
#
loop_
_entity_poly.entity_id
_entity_poly.type
_entity_poly.pdbx_seq_one_letter_code
_entity_poly.pdbx_strand_id
1 'polypeptide(L)'
;MRRTGLCTGRFIQAQIINLLKELQDKYNLTYLFISHDLSVVEHISDTVGVMYLGNLVEYGATPDIFSHPLHPYTKALFSAIPIPDPTIRRERIVLQGSIPSPANPPKGCKFHTRCPYATERCKTEAPQQREVEPGHYVVCHLYEK
;
A
#
# COMPACT_ATOMS: atom_id res chain seq x y z
N MET A 1 -32.78 -8.94 -23.42
CA MET A 1 -31.66 -9.18 -24.36
C MET A 1 -30.34 -8.89 -23.63
N ARG A 2 -29.65 -9.97 -23.24
CA ARG A 2 -28.26 -10.15 -22.76
C ARG A 2 -27.56 -9.04 -21.95
N ARG A 3 -27.37 -9.32 -20.64
CA ARG A 3 -26.14 -9.00 -19.88
C ARG A 3 -25.80 -10.16 -18.94
N THR A 4 -25.27 -11.24 -19.50
CA THR A 4 -24.49 -12.26 -18.77
C THR A 4 -23.03 -12.00 -19.11
N GLY A 5 -22.31 -11.33 -18.21
CA GLY A 5 -20.93 -10.91 -18.43
C GLY A 5 -20.17 -10.59 -17.14
N LEU A 6 -20.60 -11.15 -16.01
CA LEU A 6 -19.87 -11.09 -14.74
C LEU A 6 -19.49 -12.53 -14.34
N CYS A 7 -18.27 -12.72 -13.83
CA CYS A 7 -17.74 -13.94 -13.20
C CYS A 7 -16.82 -14.90 -14.00
N THR A 8 -16.01 -14.43 -14.95
CA THR A 8 -14.84 -15.23 -15.43
C THR A 8 -13.50 -14.66 -14.96
N GLY A 9 -13.32 -13.34 -14.95
CA GLY A 9 -12.02 -12.72 -14.66
C GLY A 9 -11.45 -13.00 -13.25
N ARG A 10 -12.26 -12.79 -12.19
CA ARG A 10 -11.77 -12.98 -10.80
C ARG A 10 -11.49 -14.43 -10.46
N PHE A 11 -12.25 -15.36 -11.04
CA PHE A 11 -12.03 -16.80 -10.84
C PHE A 11 -10.72 -17.25 -11.50
N ILE A 12 -10.42 -16.77 -12.71
CA ILE A 12 -9.15 -17.08 -13.38
C ILE A 12 -7.97 -16.48 -12.63
N GLN A 13 -8.09 -15.24 -12.15
CA GLN A 13 -7.04 -14.58 -11.37
C GLN A 13 -6.70 -15.37 -10.10
N ALA A 14 -7.71 -15.82 -9.34
CA ALA A 14 -7.50 -16.65 -8.15
C ALA A 14 -6.83 -17.99 -8.48
N GLN A 15 -7.22 -18.64 -9.59
CA GLN A 15 -6.58 -19.88 -10.03
C GLN A 15 -5.11 -19.68 -10.41
N ILE A 16 -4.78 -18.59 -11.10
CA ILE A 16 -3.38 -18.26 -11.44
C ILE A 16 -2.58 -18.02 -10.17
N ILE A 17 -3.12 -17.27 -9.20
CA ILE A 17 -2.44 -17.00 -7.92
C ILE A 17 -2.16 -18.31 -7.15
N ASN A 18 -3.15 -19.20 -7.07
CA ASN A 18 -2.98 -20.49 -6.40
C ASN A 18 -1.91 -21.34 -7.10
N LEU A 19 -1.93 -21.39 -8.43
CA LEU A 19 -0.90 -22.08 -9.20
C LEU A 19 0.49 -21.49 -8.94
N LEU A 20 0.61 -20.16 -8.90
CA LEU A 20 1.89 -19.51 -8.59
C LEU A 20 2.39 -19.93 -7.20
N LYS A 21 1.53 -19.92 -6.17
CA LYS A 21 1.90 -20.39 -4.84
C LYS A 21 2.36 -21.85 -4.83
N GLU A 22 1.62 -22.73 -5.50
CA GLU A 22 2.00 -24.15 -5.62
C GLU A 22 3.38 -24.32 -6.28
N LEU A 23 3.68 -23.53 -7.31
CA LEU A 23 4.99 -23.54 -7.96
C LEU A 23 6.08 -22.93 -7.07
N GLN A 24 5.76 -21.89 -6.31
CA GLN A 24 6.67 -21.27 -5.36
C GLN A 24 7.15 -22.30 -4.34
N ASP A 25 6.21 -23.03 -3.72
CA ASP A 25 6.49 -24.05 -2.70
C ASP A 25 7.24 -25.24 -3.30
N LYS A 26 6.81 -25.69 -4.47
CA LYS A 26 7.42 -26.86 -5.14
C LYS A 26 8.86 -26.63 -5.58
N TYR A 27 9.18 -25.41 -6.02
CA TYR A 27 10.49 -25.08 -6.60
C TYR A 27 11.31 -24.12 -5.74
N ASN A 28 10.83 -23.79 -4.53
CA ASN A 28 11.45 -22.85 -3.60
C ASN A 28 11.82 -21.50 -4.27
N LEU A 29 10.85 -20.91 -4.95
CA LEU A 29 11.06 -19.67 -5.72
C LEU A 29 10.80 -18.43 -4.85
N THR A 30 11.49 -17.34 -5.18
CA THR A 30 11.18 -16.02 -4.62
C THR A 30 10.41 -15.21 -5.66
N TYR A 31 9.26 -14.65 -5.27
CA TYR A 31 8.44 -13.82 -6.15
C TYR A 31 8.43 -12.37 -5.69
N LEU A 32 8.52 -11.47 -6.68
CA LEU A 32 8.23 -10.04 -6.52
C LEU A 32 6.97 -9.74 -7.31
N PHE A 33 5.90 -9.38 -6.60
CA PHE A 33 4.61 -9.05 -7.20
C PHE A 33 4.33 -7.55 -7.10
N ILE A 34 3.90 -6.93 -8.20
CA ILE A 34 3.54 -5.50 -8.26
C ILE A 34 2.07 -5.40 -8.64
N SER A 35 1.25 -4.85 -7.74
CA SER A 35 -0.18 -4.71 -7.93
C SER A 35 -0.73 -3.46 -7.27
N HIS A 36 -1.89 -3.00 -7.77
CA HIS A 36 -2.71 -1.96 -7.15
C HIS A 36 -3.92 -2.54 -6.40
N ASP A 37 -4.20 -3.84 -6.56
CA ASP A 37 -5.26 -4.55 -5.84
C ASP A 37 -4.70 -5.11 -4.53
N LEU A 38 -5.07 -4.44 -3.43
CA LEU A 38 -4.59 -4.77 -2.08
C LEU A 38 -5.10 -6.14 -1.62
N SER A 39 -6.27 -6.59 -2.09
CA SER A 39 -6.82 -7.92 -1.75
C SER A 39 -5.92 -9.05 -2.28
N VAL A 40 -5.29 -8.82 -3.44
CA VAL A 40 -4.34 -9.78 -4.03
C VAL A 40 -3.04 -9.78 -3.26
N VAL A 41 -2.52 -8.58 -2.97
CA VAL A 41 -1.26 -8.40 -2.22
C VAL A 41 -1.37 -9.05 -0.83
N GLU A 42 -2.47 -8.80 -0.11
CA GLU A 42 -2.74 -9.41 1.20
C GLU A 42 -2.69 -10.94 1.15
N HIS A 43 -3.18 -11.53 0.07
CA HIS A 43 -3.29 -12.97 -0.05
C HIS A 43 -1.97 -13.65 -0.46
N ILE A 44 -1.17 -13.03 -1.32
CA ILE A 44 0.00 -13.70 -1.96
C ILE A 44 1.35 -13.33 -1.35
N SER A 45 1.46 -12.18 -0.68
CA SER A 45 2.75 -11.64 -0.27
C SER A 45 3.08 -11.95 1.19
N ASP A 46 4.33 -12.33 1.46
CA ASP A 46 4.87 -12.45 2.82
C ASP A 46 5.21 -11.07 3.41
N THR A 47 5.73 -10.17 2.57
CA THR A 47 6.07 -8.79 2.91
C THR A 47 5.50 -7.83 1.86
N VAL A 48 5.19 -6.60 2.28
CA VAL A 48 4.57 -5.58 1.45
C VAL A 48 5.40 -4.32 1.47
N GLY A 49 5.71 -3.81 0.29
CA GLY A 49 6.25 -2.47 0.09
C GLY A 49 5.20 -1.54 -0.52
N VAL A 50 4.96 -0.39 0.10
CA VAL A 50 4.05 0.63 -0.40
C VAL A 50 4.86 1.74 -1.04
N MET A 51 4.54 2.08 -2.30
CA MET A 51 5.24 3.13 -3.04
C MET A 51 4.37 4.35 -3.31
N TYR A 52 5.00 5.53 -3.28
CA TYR A 52 4.39 6.78 -3.73
C TYR A 52 5.38 7.61 -4.56
N LEU A 53 5.00 7.92 -5.81
CA LEU A 53 5.80 8.67 -6.79
C LEU A 53 7.26 8.19 -6.87
N GLY A 54 7.41 6.87 -6.99
CA GLY A 54 8.71 6.20 -7.16
C GLY A 54 9.53 6.03 -5.89
N ASN A 55 9.02 6.35 -4.70
CA ASN A 55 9.71 6.03 -3.44
C ASN A 55 8.94 4.97 -2.66
N LEU A 56 9.67 4.04 -2.05
CA LEU A 56 9.15 3.17 -1.01
C LEU A 56 8.87 4.02 0.23
N VAL A 57 7.60 4.15 0.61
CA VAL A 57 7.18 4.99 1.75
C VAL A 57 6.92 4.18 3.02
N GLU A 58 6.68 2.88 2.85
CA GLU A 58 6.45 1.95 3.95
C GLU A 58 6.79 0.52 3.49
N TYR A 59 7.32 -0.29 4.39
CA TYR A 59 7.68 -1.69 4.13
C TYR A 59 7.59 -2.52 5.40
N GLY A 60 7.08 -3.74 5.33
CA GLY A 60 7.04 -4.65 6.46
C GLY A 60 6.32 -5.96 6.15
N ALA A 61 6.11 -6.79 7.18
CA ALA A 61 5.32 -8.00 7.03
C ALA A 61 3.87 -7.66 6.67
N THR A 62 3.24 -8.48 5.82
CA THR A 62 1.88 -8.24 5.34
C THR A 62 0.88 -8.02 6.49
N PRO A 63 0.85 -8.83 7.57
CA PRO A 63 -0.09 -8.61 8.67
C PRO A 63 0.08 -7.25 9.35
N ASP A 64 1.32 -6.80 9.53
CA ASP A 64 1.64 -5.55 10.23
C ASP A 64 1.23 -4.34 9.40
N ILE A 65 1.52 -4.36 8.09
CA ILE A 65 1.12 -3.29 7.16
C ILE A 65 -0.40 -3.17 7.05
N PHE A 66 -1.14 -4.29 7.07
CA PHE A 66 -2.61 -4.30 6.97
C PHE A 66 -3.33 -3.96 8.26
N SER A 67 -2.75 -4.31 9.41
CA SER A 67 -3.34 -4.04 10.72
C SER A 67 -2.94 -2.66 11.27
N HIS A 68 -1.68 -2.25 11.10
CA HIS A 68 -1.10 -1.06 11.69
C HIS A 68 -0.30 -0.22 10.67
N PRO A 69 -0.93 0.24 9.56
CA PRO A 69 -0.22 1.08 8.59
C PRO A 69 0.23 2.39 9.25
N LEU A 70 1.48 2.79 9.04
CA LEU A 70 2.12 3.93 9.69
C LEU A 70 2.10 5.19 8.82
N HIS A 71 2.46 5.08 7.54
CA HIS A 71 2.58 6.24 6.66
C HIS A 71 1.18 6.81 6.34
N PRO A 72 0.96 8.14 6.39
CA PRO A 72 -0.36 8.74 6.12
C PRO A 72 -0.96 8.36 4.76
N TYR A 73 -0.12 8.17 3.73
CA TYR A 73 -0.55 7.64 2.43
C TYR A 73 -1.08 6.20 2.53
N THR A 74 -0.36 5.29 3.21
CA THR A 74 -0.78 3.90 3.39
C THR A 74 -2.07 3.82 4.18
N LYS A 75 -2.19 4.58 5.29
CA LYS A 75 -3.43 4.72 6.07
C LYS A 75 -4.62 5.09 5.18
N ALA A 76 -4.43 6.09 4.32
CA ALA A 76 -5.49 6.53 3.43
C ALA A 76 -5.85 5.47 2.36
N LEU A 77 -4.85 4.82 1.78
CA LEU A 77 -5.04 3.75 0.81
C LEU A 77 -5.84 2.58 1.43
N PHE A 78 -5.50 2.19 2.65
CA PHE A 78 -6.09 1.02 3.34
C PHE A 78 -7.47 1.34 3.93
N SER A 79 -7.76 2.62 4.23
CA SER A 79 -9.10 3.07 4.61
C SER A 79 -10.15 2.87 3.51
N ALA A 80 -9.72 2.66 2.26
CA ALA A 80 -10.60 2.39 1.13
C ALA A 80 -10.89 0.89 0.92
N ILE A 81 -10.21 -0.02 1.66
CA ILE A 81 -10.45 -1.46 1.57
C ILE A 81 -11.79 -1.77 2.25
N PRO A 82 -12.75 -2.40 1.54
CA PRO A 82 -14.03 -2.79 2.12
C PRO A 82 -13.84 -3.87 3.19
N ILE A 83 -14.48 -3.70 4.34
CA ILE A 83 -14.53 -4.73 5.37
C ILE A 83 -15.67 -5.70 5.03
N PRO A 84 -15.46 -7.03 5.07
CA PRO A 84 -16.50 -8.01 4.76
C PRO A 84 -17.72 -7.93 5.68
N ASP A 85 -17.50 -7.56 6.95
CA ASP A 85 -18.56 -7.39 7.93
C ASP A 85 -19.33 -6.07 7.70
N PRO A 86 -20.63 -6.12 7.35
CA PRO A 86 -21.44 -4.93 7.08
C PRO A 86 -21.71 -4.07 8.32
N THR A 87 -21.49 -4.59 9.53
CA THR A 87 -21.67 -3.86 10.79
C THR A 87 -20.48 -2.96 11.11
N ILE A 88 -19.31 -3.26 10.53
CA ILE A 88 -18.07 -2.52 10.76
C ILE A 88 -17.85 -1.54 9.61
N ARG A 89 -17.94 -0.24 9.89
CA ARG A 89 -17.59 0.82 8.93
C ARG A 89 -16.22 1.38 9.26
N ARG A 90 -15.26 1.24 8.34
CA ARG A 90 -14.01 2.01 8.39
C ARG A 90 -14.30 3.46 8.00
N GLU A 91 -13.77 4.40 8.77
CA GLU A 91 -13.78 5.80 8.38
C GLU A 91 -12.89 5.99 7.15
N ARG A 92 -13.49 6.38 6.03
CA ARG A 92 -12.77 6.58 4.78
C ARG A 92 -12.01 7.90 4.85
N ILE A 93 -10.68 7.84 4.74
CA ILE A 93 -9.85 9.02 4.68
C ILE A 93 -9.90 9.56 3.25
N VAL A 94 -10.53 10.71 3.07
CA VAL A 94 -10.56 11.41 1.78
C VAL A 94 -9.33 12.30 1.69
N LEU A 95 -8.35 11.91 0.87
CA LEU A 95 -7.18 12.74 0.60
C LEU A 95 -7.57 13.95 -0.26
N GLN A 96 -7.26 15.14 0.22
CA GLN A 96 -7.44 16.40 -0.51
C GLN A 96 -6.18 16.75 -1.32
N GLY A 97 -6.32 17.66 -2.29
CA GLY A 97 -5.22 18.13 -3.14
C GLY A 97 -4.99 17.30 -4.41
N SER A 98 -4.16 17.83 -5.31
CA SER A 98 -3.79 17.18 -6.58
C SER A 98 -2.53 16.33 -6.44
N ILE A 99 -2.40 15.32 -7.31
CA ILE A 99 -1.19 14.51 -7.42
C ILE A 99 -0.11 15.39 -8.08
N PRO A 100 1.06 15.59 -7.45
CA PRO A 100 2.11 16.40 -8.06
C PRO A 100 2.71 15.67 -9.27
N SER A 101 3.21 16.45 -10.24
CA SER A 101 3.82 15.90 -11.45
C SER A 101 5.06 15.05 -11.11
N PRO A 102 5.16 13.81 -11.61
CA PRO A 102 6.37 12.99 -11.44
C PRO A 102 7.63 13.63 -12.02
N ALA A 103 7.49 14.50 -13.03
CA ALA A 103 8.61 15.17 -13.69
C ALA A 103 9.21 16.32 -12.87
N ASN A 104 8.46 16.87 -11.91
CA ASN A 104 8.95 17.92 -11.01
C ASN A 104 8.47 17.62 -9.57
N PRO A 105 9.05 16.57 -8.95
CA PRO A 105 8.62 16.16 -7.62
C PRO A 105 8.97 17.23 -6.58
N PRO A 106 8.19 17.34 -5.49
CA PRO A 106 8.55 18.18 -4.36
C PRO A 106 9.95 17.87 -3.83
N LYS A 107 10.65 18.89 -3.34
CA LYS A 107 12.01 18.75 -2.77
C LYS A 107 12.01 17.90 -1.49
N GLY A 108 10.99 18.09 -0.64
CA GLY A 108 10.83 17.33 0.60
C GLY A 108 10.03 16.03 0.43
N CYS A 109 9.19 15.71 1.41
CA CYS A 109 8.28 14.57 1.34
C CYS A 109 7.32 14.72 0.15
N LYS A 110 7.41 13.84 -0.86
CA LYS A 110 6.55 13.94 -2.07
C LYS A 110 5.05 13.89 -1.78
N PHE A 111 4.64 13.37 -0.62
CA PHE A 111 3.23 13.30 -0.20
C PHE A 111 2.74 14.54 0.56
N HIS A 112 3.60 15.53 0.86
CA HIS A 112 3.25 16.66 1.72
C HIS A 112 2.06 17.50 1.23
N THR A 113 1.77 17.52 -0.08
CA THR A 113 0.66 18.30 -0.66
C THR A 113 -0.71 17.67 -0.39
N ARG A 114 -0.76 16.39 -0.05
CA ARG A 114 -1.97 15.61 0.22
C ARG A 114 -2.01 15.04 1.63
N CYS A 115 -0.92 15.18 2.38
CA CYS A 115 -0.79 14.66 3.73
C CYS A 115 -1.53 15.59 4.72
N PRO A 116 -2.49 15.08 5.51
CA PRO A 116 -3.18 15.88 6.52
C PRO A 116 -2.26 16.27 7.70
N TYR A 117 -1.12 15.59 7.86
CA TYR A 117 -0.13 15.83 8.91
C TYR A 117 1.12 16.55 8.40
N ALA A 118 1.06 17.20 7.24
CA ALA A 118 2.21 17.88 6.66
C ALA A 118 2.67 19.04 7.56
N THR A 119 3.97 19.07 7.87
CA THR A 119 4.64 20.19 8.55
C THR A 119 5.46 21.00 7.55
N GLU A 120 5.98 22.16 7.95
CA GLU A 120 6.87 22.95 7.07
C GLU A 120 8.13 22.19 6.67
N ARG A 121 8.67 21.34 7.56
CA ARG A 121 9.81 20.47 7.28
C ARG A 121 9.53 19.51 6.13
N CYS A 122 8.31 18.97 6.05
CA CYS A 122 7.90 18.08 4.96
C CYS A 122 8.00 18.72 3.56
N LYS A 123 8.00 20.06 3.46
CA LYS A 123 8.11 20.77 2.17
C LYS A 123 9.57 20.90 1.70
N THR A 124 10.51 21.01 2.63
CA THR A 124 11.90 21.36 2.35
C THR A 124 12.87 20.19 2.47
N GLU A 125 12.57 19.21 3.32
CA GLU A 125 13.44 18.07 3.63
C GLU A 125 12.75 16.75 3.28
N ALA A 126 13.52 15.83 2.71
CA ALA A 126 13.04 14.49 2.40
C ALA A 126 13.16 13.61 3.65
N PRO A 127 12.10 12.92 4.09
CA PRO A 127 12.18 12.01 5.22
C PRO A 127 13.11 10.84 4.92
N GLN A 128 13.82 10.36 5.94
CA GLN A 128 14.65 9.16 5.85
C GLN A 128 13.85 7.90 6.21
N GLN A 129 14.25 6.76 5.66
CA GLN A 129 13.69 5.47 6.05
C GLN A 129 14.14 5.12 7.48
N ARG A 130 13.19 4.71 8.30
CA ARG A 130 13.43 4.29 9.69
C ARG A 130 12.64 3.04 10.00
N GLU A 131 13.23 2.19 10.82
CA GLU A 131 12.56 1.05 11.43
C GLU A 131 11.82 1.54 12.69
N VAL A 132 10.49 1.44 12.70
CA VAL A 132 9.65 1.87 13.82
C VAL A 132 9.39 0.72 14.78
N GLU A 133 9.22 -0.48 14.22
CA GLU A 133 9.09 -1.76 14.91
C GLU A 133 9.94 -2.79 14.17
N PRO A 134 10.34 -3.92 14.79
CA PRO A 134 11.18 -4.92 14.14
C PRO A 134 10.61 -5.37 12.78
N GLY A 135 11.34 -5.08 11.71
CA GLY A 135 10.94 -5.40 10.34
C GLY A 135 9.90 -4.44 9.71
N HIS A 136 9.44 -3.40 10.41
CA HIS A 136 8.48 -2.40 9.90
C HIS A 136 9.14 -1.04 9.71
N TYR A 137 9.35 -0.70 8.44
CA TYR A 137 10.04 0.50 8.01
C TYR A 137 9.06 1.55 7.46
N VAL A 138 9.31 2.81 7.76
CA VAL A 138 8.54 3.95 7.26
C VAL A 138 9.45 5.10 6.83
N VAL A 139 9.03 5.85 5.81
CA VAL A 139 9.73 7.05 5.32
C VAL A 139 8.87 8.28 5.62
N CYS A 140 8.85 8.74 6.88
CA CYS A 140 8.01 9.85 7.31
C CYS A 140 8.58 10.59 8.53
N HIS A 141 8.54 11.92 8.51
CA HIS A 141 9.02 12.77 9.61
C HIS A 141 8.25 12.58 10.93
N LEU A 142 7.03 12.02 10.90
CA LEU A 142 6.23 11.78 12.11
C LEU A 142 6.85 10.76 13.06
N TYR A 143 7.71 9.87 12.54
CA TYR A 143 8.35 8.80 13.31
C TYR A 143 9.83 9.09 13.56
N GLU A 144 10.24 10.36 13.43
CA GLU A 144 11.56 10.80 13.84
C GLU A 144 11.57 11.14 15.32
N LYS A 145 11.90 10.17 16.16
CA LYS A 145 12.42 10.45 17.51
C LYS A 145 13.94 10.57 17.45
#